data_AF-A0A1I7VX11-F1
#
_entry.id   AF-A0A1I7VX11-F1
#
_cell.length_a   1.000
_cell.length_b   1.000
_cell.length_c   1.000
_cell.angle_alpha   90.00
_cell.angle_beta   90.00
_cell.angle_gamma   90.00
#
_symmetry.space_group_name_H-M   'P 1'
#
loop_
_entity.id
_entity.type
_entity.pdbx_description
1 polymer ?
#
loop_
_entity_poly.entity_id
_entity_poly.type
_entity_poly.pdbx_seq_one_letter_code
_entity_poly.pdbx_strand_id
1 'polypeptide(L)'
;MPGLSLLLQTEMAKLCPKEKTFCLTKASQGQCFGKSVKAETLKRTCPCACDIAHFDRIQSCCKTVGRQEMKFCLPLCRYNTTLDELSTSLGYKCVSQLTTWAYCAADIRDNTACCKQEGIASECLSFCKGDVPTCDLQSLFTYQPCLRYIETITHCHMDNLLPVPRWDPDWTARCDWDESD
;
A
#
# COMPACT_ATOMS: atom_id res chain seq x y z
N MET A 1 5.96 -17.25 8.34
CA MET A 1 6.77 -18.47 8.09
C MET A 1 8.25 -18.07 8.05
N PRO A 2 9.16 -18.75 8.74
CA PRO A 2 10.58 -18.36 8.85
C PRO A 2 11.31 -18.18 7.51
N GLY A 3 10.94 -18.97 6.48
CA GLY A 3 11.56 -18.90 5.15
C GLY A 3 11.29 -17.61 4.38
N LEU A 4 10.11 -17.02 4.52
CA LEU A 4 9.77 -15.75 3.84
C LEU A 4 10.60 -14.58 4.39
N SER A 5 10.86 -14.58 5.70
CA SER A 5 11.67 -13.56 6.37
C SER A 5 13.14 -13.61 5.91
N LEU A 6 13.69 -14.80 5.64
CA LEU A 6 15.08 -14.95 5.19
C LEU A 6 15.29 -14.49 3.74
N LEU A 7 14.32 -14.76 2.85
CA LEU A 7 14.34 -14.27 1.47
C LEU A 7 14.32 -12.75 1.44
N LEU A 8 13.40 -12.14 2.22
CA LEU A 8 13.30 -10.69 2.34
C LEU A 8 14.58 -10.05 2.91
N GLN A 9 15.20 -10.66 3.93
CA GLN A 9 16.49 -10.18 4.45
C GLN A 9 17.59 -10.18 3.41
N THR A 10 17.64 -11.21 2.56
CA THR A 10 18.65 -11.35 1.51
C THR A 10 18.46 -10.27 0.43
N GLU A 11 17.21 -9.95 0.09
CA GLU A 11 16.88 -8.86 -0.82
C GLU A 11 17.24 -7.49 -0.23
N MET A 12 16.86 -7.24 1.03
CA MET A 12 17.23 -6.01 1.75
C MET A 12 18.75 -5.83 1.82
N ALA A 13 19.53 -6.89 2.03
CA ALA A 13 21.00 -6.82 2.05
C ALA A 13 21.59 -6.32 0.73
N LYS A 14 20.95 -6.65 -0.40
CA LYS A 14 21.36 -6.20 -1.74
C LYS A 14 20.95 -4.76 -2.00
N LEU A 15 19.73 -4.38 -1.61
CA LEU A 15 19.15 -3.06 -1.87
C LEU A 15 19.64 -1.98 -0.89
N CYS A 16 19.96 -2.37 0.34
CA CYS A 16 20.38 -1.49 1.43
C CYS A 16 21.80 -1.83 1.93
N PRO A 17 22.85 -1.82 1.06
CA PRO A 17 24.19 -2.29 1.41
C PRO A 17 24.89 -1.45 2.49
N LYS A 18 24.39 -0.25 2.76
CA LYS A 18 24.92 0.68 3.77
C LYS A 18 24.30 0.49 5.15
N GLU A 19 23.18 -0.22 5.25
CA GLU A 19 22.52 -0.45 6.54
C GLU A 19 23.12 -1.64 7.28
N LYS A 20 23.13 -1.53 8.61
CA LYS A 20 23.65 -2.60 9.48
C LYS A 20 22.75 -3.83 9.38
N THR A 21 23.32 -5.02 9.57
CA THR A 21 22.56 -6.29 9.58
C THR A 21 21.36 -6.26 10.52
N PHE A 22 21.47 -5.58 11.67
CA PHE A 22 20.37 -5.43 12.60
C PHE A 22 19.14 -4.76 11.95
N CYS A 23 19.33 -3.78 11.04
CA CYS A 23 18.24 -3.14 10.32
C CYS A 23 17.44 -4.15 9.48
N LEU A 24 18.15 -4.98 8.71
CA LEU A 24 17.57 -6.02 7.86
C LEU A 24 16.78 -7.04 8.70
N THR A 25 17.37 -7.49 9.81
CA THR A 25 16.72 -8.44 10.73
C THR A 25 15.48 -7.85 11.37
N LYS A 26 15.51 -6.60 11.83
CA LYS A 26 14.35 -5.98 12.50
C LYS A 26 13.25 -5.62 11.50
N ALA A 27 13.60 -5.14 10.31
CA ALA A 27 12.65 -4.83 9.25
C ALA A 27 11.90 -6.08 8.78
N SER A 28 12.61 -7.17 8.48
CA SER A 28 12.01 -8.47 8.10
C SER A 28 11.22 -9.18 9.20
N GLN A 29 11.31 -8.70 10.45
CA GLN A 29 10.47 -9.12 11.57
C GLN A 29 9.22 -8.24 11.74
N GLY A 30 8.96 -7.32 10.80
CA GLY A 30 7.80 -6.43 10.82
C GLY A 30 7.89 -5.31 11.85
N GLN A 31 9.10 -4.97 12.33
CA GLN A 31 9.26 -3.96 13.39
C GLN A 31 9.24 -2.52 12.87
N CYS A 32 9.16 -2.34 11.55
CA CYS A 32 9.00 -1.03 10.90
C CYS A 32 7.53 -0.58 10.79
N PHE A 33 6.56 -1.45 11.12
CA PHE A 33 5.14 -1.20 10.91
C PHE A 33 4.48 -0.50 12.10
N GLY A 34 3.52 0.37 11.78
CA GLY A 34 2.76 1.15 12.74
C GLY A 34 3.54 2.31 13.36
N LYS A 35 2.94 2.96 14.35
CA LYS A 35 3.42 4.19 14.99
C LYS A 35 3.96 4.02 16.43
N SER A 36 4.36 2.80 16.79
CA SER A 36 4.99 2.59 18.10
C SER A 36 6.34 3.32 18.18
N VAL A 37 6.76 3.76 19.37
CA VAL A 37 8.07 4.42 19.58
C VAL A 37 9.22 3.60 18.98
N LYS A 38 9.14 2.27 19.11
CA LYS A 38 10.10 1.32 18.55
C LYS A 38 10.11 1.35 17.02
N ALA A 39 8.93 1.34 16.39
CA ALA A 39 8.81 1.39 14.93
C ALA A 39 9.29 2.74 14.38
N GLU A 40 8.91 3.85 15.03
CA GLU A 40 9.36 5.20 14.66
C GLU A 40 10.89 5.35 14.76
N THR A 41 11.49 4.85 15.83
CA THR A 41 12.95 4.88 16.01
C THR A 41 13.64 4.06 14.93
N LEU A 42 13.07 2.89 14.59
CA LEU A 42 13.64 2.02 13.57
C LEU A 42 13.53 2.64 12.17
N LYS A 43 12.38 3.22 11.80
CA LYS A 43 12.20 3.96 10.53
C LYS A 43 13.25 5.07 10.36
N ARG A 44 13.59 5.79 11.43
CA ARG A 44 14.63 6.84 11.41
C ARG A 44 16.05 6.29 11.32
N THR A 45 16.31 5.16 11.99
CA THR A 45 17.65 4.58 12.11
C THR A 45 18.00 3.67 10.91
N CYS A 46 16.99 3.05 10.32
CA CYS A 46 17.05 2.05 9.26
C CYS A 46 16.07 2.40 8.13
N PRO A 47 16.16 3.61 7.54
CA PRO A 47 15.19 4.09 6.56
C PRO A 47 15.06 3.16 5.36
N CYS A 48 16.18 2.71 4.77
CA CYS A 48 16.15 1.86 3.58
C CYS A 48 15.51 0.49 3.87
N ALA A 49 15.92 -0.21 4.93
CA ALA A 49 15.32 -1.51 5.24
C ALA A 49 13.84 -1.39 5.58
N CYS A 50 13.43 -0.31 6.27
CA CYS A 50 12.02 -0.07 6.53
C CYS A 50 11.22 0.27 5.26
N ASP A 51 11.77 1.06 4.35
CA ASP A 51 11.14 1.35 3.06
C ASP A 51 10.94 0.08 2.24
N ILE A 52 11.94 -0.81 2.20
CA ILE A 52 11.80 -2.12 1.54
C ILE A 52 10.73 -2.98 2.23
N ALA A 53 10.65 -2.97 3.57
CA ALA A 53 9.61 -3.73 4.28
C ALA A 53 8.20 -3.22 3.95
N HIS A 54 8.00 -1.90 3.89
CA HIS A 54 6.72 -1.30 3.48
C HIS A 54 6.39 -1.57 2.01
N PHE A 55 7.39 -1.49 1.12
CA PHE A 55 7.22 -1.83 -0.29
C PHE A 55 6.82 -3.30 -0.46
N ASP A 56 7.53 -4.24 0.16
CA ASP A 56 7.24 -5.66 0.09
C ASP A 56 5.84 -6.01 0.63
N ARG A 57 5.42 -5.35 1.72
CA ARG A 57 4.10 -5.52 2.36
C ARG A 57 2.95 -5.35 1.38
N ILE A 58 2.92 -4.21 0.69
CA ILE A 58 1.84 -3.84 -0.24
C ILE A 58 2.01 -4.52 -1.59
N GLN A 59 3.24 -4.67 -2.09
CA GLN A 59 3.53 -5.37 -3.33
C GLN A 59 3.13 -6.84 -3.27
N SER A 60 3.39 -7.51 -2.15
CA SER A 60 2.96 -8.89 -1.94
C SER A 60 1.44 -9.02 -2.03
N CYS A 61 0.70 -8.07 -1.45
CA CYS A 61 -0.76 -8.03 -1.59
C CYS A 61 -1.18 -7.89 -3.05
N CYS A 62 -0.72 -6.84 -3.74
CA CYS A 62 -1.10 -6.59 -5.13
C CYS A 62 -0.74 -7.72 -6.08
N LYS A 63 0.40 -8.40 -5.86
CA LYS A 63 0.79 -9.58 -6.65
C LYS A 63 -0.11 -10.78 -6.38
N THR A 64 -0.62 -10.94 -5.16
CA THR A 64 -1.44 -12.07 -4.76
C THR A 64 -2.90 -11.89 -5.18
N VAL A 65 -3.51 -10.75 -4.85
CA VAL A 65 -4.96 -10.54 -5.06
C VAL A 65 -5.28 -9.75 -6.32
N GLY A 66 -4.27 -9.13 -6.95
CA GLY A 66 -4.46 -8.38 -8.18
C GLY A 66 -4.73 -9.30 -9.38
N ARG A 67 -5.54 -8.79 -10.31
CA ARG A 67 -5.82 -9.47 -11.59
C ARG A 67 -4.65 -9.33 -12.58
N GLN A 68 -4.83 -9.85 -13.79
CA GLN A 68 -3.77 -9.90 -14.80
C GLN A 68 -3.19 -8.51 -15.11
N GLU A 69 -4.04 -7.48 -15.15
CA GLU A 69 -3.70 -6.07 -15.42
C GLU A 69 -2.84 -5.48 -14.29
N MET A 70 -3.00 -5.95 -13.05
CA MET A 70 -2.23 -5.47 -11.92
C MET A 70 -0.72 -5.63 -12.15
N LYS A 71 -0.28 -6.64 -12.92
CA LYS A 71 1.14 -6.83 -13.25
C LYS A 71 1.75 -5.59 -13.89
N PHE A 72 1.02 -4.90 -14.76
CA PHE A 72 1.45 -3.65 -15.38
C PHE A 72 1.46 -2.48 -14.39
N CYS A 73 0.57 -2.54 -13.39
CA CYS A 73 0.33 -1.49 -12.41
C CYS A 73 1.10 -1.64 -11.09
N LEU A 74 1.84 -2.75 -10.91
CA LEU A 74 2.71 -2.97 -9.74
C LEU A 74 3.65 -1.80 -9.43
N PRO A 75 4.21 -1.05 -10.40
CA PRO A 75 4.97 0.15 -10.05
C PRO A 75 4.17 1.11 -9.16
N LEU A 76 2.87 1.32 -9.43
CA LEU A 76 2.03 2.22 -8.62
C LEU A 76 1.51 1.57 -7.33
N CYS A 77 1.66 0.25 -7.15
CA CYS A 77 1.25 -0.43 -5.92
C CYS A 77 2.31 -0.33 -4.81
N ARG A 78 2.43 0.88 -4.27
CA ARG A 78 3.32 1.23 -3.17
C ARG A 78 2.75 2.40 -2.36
N TYR A 79 3.22 2.55 -1.12
CA TYR A 79 2.74 3.60 -0.21
C TYR A 79 3.23 5.01 -0.57
N ASN A 80 4.35 5.12 -1.29
CA ASN A 80 4.95 6.39 -1.73
C ASN A 80 4.59 6.77 -3.17
N THR A 81 3.52 6.20 -3.74
CA THR A 81 2.98 6.64 -5.02
C THR A 81 2.47 8.08 -4.91
N THR A 82 2.94 8.96 -5.79
CA THR A 82 2.60 10.40 -5.72
C THR A 82 1.44 10.76 -6.63
N LEU A 83 0.86 11.95 -6.41
CA LEU A 83 -0.16 12.51 -7.29
C LEU A 83 0.34 12.68 -8.73
N ASP A 84 1.60 13.08 -8.90
CA ASP A 84 2.21 13.27 -10.22
C ASP A 84 2.26 11.95 -11.00
N GLU A 85 2.64 10.86 -10.32
CA GLU A 85 2.69 9.53 -10.93
C GLU A 85 1.29 9.03 -11.33
N LEU A 86 0.29 9.29 -10.50
CA LEU A 86 -1.12 8.99 -10.78
C LEU A 86 -1.70 9.85 -11.91
N SER A 87 -1.11 11.03 -12.15
CA SER A 87 -1.52 11.95 -13.22
C SER A 87 -0.83 11.67 -14.55
N THR A 88 0.08 10.69 -14.60
CA THR A 88 0.75 10.27 -15.85
C THR A 88 -0.09 9.28 -16.66
N SER A 89 0.36 8.99 -17.89
CA SER A 89 -0.24 7.93 -18.73
C SER A 89 -0.28 6.56 -18.05
N LEU A 90 0.67 6.26 -17.15
CA LEU A 90 0.67 5.04 -16.37
C LEU A 90 -0.49 5.03 -15.36
N GLY A 91 -0.67 6.14 -14.63
CA GLY A 91 -1.78 6.32 -13.70
C GLY A 91 -3.13 6.10 -14.37
N TYR A 92 -3.36 6.75 -15.52
CA TYR A 92 -4.61 6.59 -16.28
C TYR A 92 -4.87 5.14 -16.75
N LYS A 93 -3.82 4.39 -17.11
CA LYS A 93 -3.96 2.98 -17.51
C LYS A 93 -4.24 2.04 -16.33
N CYS A 94 -3.93 2.49 -15.12
CA CYS A 94 -4.02 1.69 -13.91
C CYS A 94 -5.21 2.04 -13.02
N VAL A 95 -6.11 2.91 -13.47
CA VAL A 95 -7.24 3.35 -12.64
C VAL A 95 -8.20 2.19 -12.33
N SER A 96 -8.36 1.22 -13.24
CA SER A 96 -9.14 0.00 -12.98
C SER A 96 -8.60 -0.82 -11.80
N GLN A 97 -7.31 -0.66 -11.48
CA GLN A 97 -6.61 -1.36 -10.40
C GLN A 97 -6.68 -0.62 -9.05
N LEU A 98 -7.35 0.54 -9.01
CA LEU A 98 -7.45 1.38 -7.82
C LEU A 98 -8.15 0.67 -6.66
N THR A 99 -9.17 -0.15 -6.93
CA THR A 99 -9.84 -0.96 -5.90
C THR A 99 -8.84 -1.84 -5.16
N THR A 100 -8.01 -2.58 -5.92
CA THR A 100 -6.99 -3.48 -5.38
C THR A 100 -5.90 -2.70 -4.65
N TRP A 101 -5.45 -1.56 -5.21
CA TRP A 101 -4.49 -0.69 -4.55
C TRP A 101 -5.01 -0.23 -3.18
N ALA A 102 -6.25 0.26 -3.10
CA ALA A 102 -6.84 0.78 -1.87
C ALA A 102 -6.99 -0.32 -0.82
N TYR A 103 -7.48 -1.50 -1.21
CA TYR A 103 -7.59 -2.66 -0.35
C TYR A 103 -6.23 -3.08 0.24
N CYS A 104 -5.22 -3.19 -0.62
CA CYS A 104 -3.87 -3.60 -0.22
C CYS A 104 -3.16 -2.57 0.65
N ALA A 105 -3.28 -1.29 0.32
CA ALA A 105 -2.72 -0.21 1.11
C ALA A 105 -3.33 -0.18 2.52
N ALA A 106 -4.65 -0.31 2.62
CA ALA A 106 -5.37 -0.27 3.89
C ALA A 106 -5.13 -1.48 4.79
N ASP A 107 -4.66 -2.61 4.25
CA ASP A 107 -4.41 -3.85 5.00
C ASP A 107 -5.62 -4.26 5.85
N ILE A 108 -6.82 -4.17 5.25
CA ILE A 108 -8.11 -4.41 5.91
C ILE A 108 -8.20 -3.64 7.24
N ARG A 109 -7.99 -2.33 7.20
CA ARG A 109 -8.25 -1.42 8.31
C ARG A 109 -9.11 -0.25 7.90
N ASP A 110 -10.04 0.04 8.78
CA ASP A 110 -10.68 1.33 8.77
C ASP A 110 -9.73 2.39 9.37
N ASN A 111 -9.17 3.24 8.52
CA ASN A 111 -8.32 4.36 8.90
C ASN A 111 -9.09 5.69 8.91
N THR A 112 -10.42 5.65 8.83
CA THR A 112 -11.30 6.84 8.79
C THR A 112 -11.06 7.79 9.95
N ALA A 113 -10.76 7.28 11.16
CA ALA A 113 -10.48 8.11 12.32
C ALA A 113 -9.25 9.01 12.10
N CYS A 114 -8.15 8.43 11.59
CA CYS A 114 -6.95 9.19 11.23
C CYS A 114 -7.25 10.18 10.10
N CYS A 115 -7.89 9.73 9.03
CA CYS A 115 -8.20 10.59 7.89
C CYS A 115 -9.08 11.80 8.23
N LYS A 116 -10.09 11.61 9.09
CA LYS A 116 -10.93 12.71 9.58
C LYS A 116 -10.13 13.72 10.39
N GLN A 117 -9.20 13.23 11.22
CA GLN A 117 -8.31 14.09 12.00
C GLN A 117 -7.38 14.91 11.10
N GLU A 118 -6.91 14.32 10.00
CA GLU A 118 -6.07 14.98 8.98
C GLU A 118 -6.87 15.86 7.98
N GLY A 119 -8.18 16.00 8.15
CA GLY A 119 -9.02 16.89 7.33
C GLY A 119 -9.36 16.35 5.93
N ILE A 120 -9.34 15.03 5.74
CA ILE A 120 -9.80 14.40 4.49
C ILE A 120 -11.32 14.55 4.38
N ALA A 121 -11.76 14.99 3.20
CA ALA A 121 -13.16 15.21 2.89
C ALA A 121 -13.98 13.91 2.99
N SER A 122 -15.25 14.02 3.41
CA SER A 122 -16.12 12.88 3.72
C SER A 122 -16.29 11.89 2.57
N GLU A 123 -16.37 12.42 1.35
CA GLU A 123 -16.51 11.70 0.09
C GLU A 123 -15.28 10.85 -0.25
N CYS A 124 -14.11 11.16 0.33
CA CYS A 124 -12.86 10.45 0.12
C CYS A 124 -12.54 9.40 1.19
N LEU A 125 -13.38 9.26 2.22
CA LEU A 125 -13.13 8.32 3.32
C LEU A 125 -13.22 6.84 2.91
N SER A 126 -13.78 6.54 1.74
CA SER A 126 -13.73 5.21 1.11
C SER A 126 -12.29 4.72 0.93
N PHE A 127 -11.38 5.62 0.53
CA PHE A 127 -9.94 5.32 0.42
C PHE A 127 -9.33 4.95 1.77
N CYS A 128 -9.69 5.69 2.82
CA CYS A 128 -9.20 5.43 4.17
C CYS A 128 -9.61 4.06 4.72
N LYS A 129 -10.73 3.52 4.23
CA LYS A 129 -11.19 2.16 4.53
C LYS A 129 -10.56 1.09 3.64
N GLY A 130 -9.96 1.49 2.52
CA GLY A 130 -9.53 0.57 1.46
C GLY A 130 -10.69 -0.02 0.66
N ASP A 131 -11.86 0.62 0.66
CA ASP A 131 -13.05 0.17 -0.06
C ASP A 131 -13.45 1.20 -1.11
N VAL A 132 -12.75 1.16 -2.25
CA VAL A 132 -12.91 2.10 -3.37
C VAL A 132 -13.42 1.31 -4.57
N PRO A 133 -14.73 0.98 -4.65
CA PRO A 133 -15.27 0.23 -5.76
C PRO A 133 -15.20 1.08 -7.03
N THR A 134 -14.34 0.68 -7.95
CA THR A 134 -14.23 1.28 -9.29
C THR A 134 -14.85 0.31 -10.30
N CYS A 135 -16.16 0.38 -10.51
CA CYS A 135 -16.88 -0.55 -11.39
C CYS A 135 -17.13 0.00 -12.79
N ASP A 136 -17.02 1.31 -12.98
CA ASP A 136 -17.26 1.98 -14.24
C ASP A 136 -16.38 3.24 -14.36
N LEU A 137 -16.35 3.83 -15.55
CA LEU A 137 -15.60 5.07 -15.80
C LEU A 137 -16.10 6.24 -14.93
N GLN A 138 -17.38 6.25 -14.56
CA GLN A 138 -17.96 7.32 -13.74
C GLN A 138 -17.42 7.31 -12.30
N SER A 139 -17.19 6.13 -11.75
CA SER A 139 -16.55 5.91 -10.45
C SER A 139 -15.17 6.55 -10.43
N LEU A 140 -14.42 6.46 -11.54
CA LEU A 140 -13.08 7.05 -11.66
C LEU A 140 -13.11 8.57 -11.53
N PHE A 141 -14.02 9.23 -12.24
CA PHE A 141 -14.18 10.69 -12.15
C PHE A 141 -14.62 11.14 -10.75
N THR A 142 -15.44 10.32 -10.08
CA THR A 142 -15.87 10.58 -8.70
C THR A 142 -14.69 10.57 -7.74
N TYR A 143 -13.72 9.68 -7.94
CA TYR A 143 -12.57 9.53 -7.06
C TYR A 143 -11.38 10.43 -7.41
N GLN A 144 -11.34 10.99 -8.61
CA GLN A 144 -10.23 11.86 -9.06
C GLN A 144 -9.90 13.00 -8.07
N PRO A 145 -10.87 13.74 -7.49
CA PRO A 145 -10.59 14.78 -6.51
C PRO A 145 -9.94 14.26 -5.21
N CYS A 146 -10.08 12.97 -4.91
CA CYS A 146 -9.51 12.34 -3.72
C CYS A 146 -8.02 12.03 -3.86
N LEU A 147 -7.49 11.96 -5.08
CA LEU A 147 -6.08 11.66 -5.32
C LEU A 147 -5.14 12.72 -4.72
N ARG A 148 -5.61 13.95 -4.51
CA ARG A 148 -4.86 15.00 -3.80
C ARG A 148 -4.55 14.64 -2.34
N TYR A 149 -5.29 13.70 -1.75
CA TYR A 149 -5.11 13.23 -0.38
C TYR A 149 -4.26 11.95 -0.32
N ILE A 150 -3.73 11.46 -1.44
CA ILE A 150 -3.10 10.13 -1.50
C ILE A 150 -1.97 9.95 -0.47
N GLU A 151 -1.11 10.95 -0.31
CA GLU A 151 0.01 10.90 0.65
C GLU A 151 -0.47 10.89 2.10
N THR A 152 -1.50 11.69 2.43
CA THR A 152 -2.11 11.70 3.76
C THR A 152 -2.85 10.38 4.06
N ILE A 153 -3.54 9.83 3.07
CA ILE A 153 -4.24 8.54 3.16
C ILE A 153 -3.22 7.43 3.40
N THR A 154 -2.14 7.37 2.62
CA THR A 154 -1.11 6.33 2.78
C THR A 154 -0.36 6.48 4.10
N HIS A 155 -0.14 7.70 4.58
CA HIS A 155 0.39 7.92 5.93
C HIS A 155 -0.52 7.29 7.00
N CYS A 156 -1.82 7.56 6.96
CA CYS A 156 -2.79 6.95 7.88
C CYS A 156 -2.83 5.41 7.78
N HIS A 157 -2.69 4.85 6.57
CA HIS A 157 -2.59 3.41 6.39
C HIS A 157 -1.33 2.83 7.06
N MET A 158 -0.16 3.42 6.79
CA MET A 158 1.13 2.96 7.33
C MET A 158 1.17 3.00 8.86
N ASP A 159 0.54 4.00 9.46
CA ASP A 159 0.43 4.19 10.91
C ASP A 159 -0.33 3.07 11.63
N ASN A 160 -1.25 2.42 10.92
CA ASN A 160 -2.12 1.38 11.46
C ASN A 160 -1.69 -0.04 11.08
N LEU A 161 -0.58 -0.19 10.34
CA LEU A 161 -0.01 -1.48 9.99
C LEU A 161 0.46 -2.23 11.23
N LEU A 162 0.26 -3.55 11.20
CA LEU A 162 0.76 -4.48 12.22
C LEU A 162 1.92 -5.32 11.64
N PRO A 163 2.75 -5.93 12.52
CA PRO A 163 3.82 -6.82 12.08
C PRO A 163 3.36 -7.99 11.20
N VAL A 164 2.13 -8.47 11.43
CA VAL A 164 1.53 -9.56 10.67
C VAL A 164 0.53 -8.99 9.66
N PRO A 165 0.65 -9.39 8.38
CA PRO A 165 -0.33 -9.09 7.36
C PRO A 165 -1.76 -9.46 7.71
N ARG A 166 -2.75 -8.62 7.33
CA ARG A 166 -4.17 -8.91 7.56
C ARG A 166 -5.01 -8.99 6.30
N TRP A 167 -4.51 -8.56 5.15
CA TRP A 167 -5.15 -8.84 3.87
C TRP A 167 -5.39 -10.34 3.68
N ASP A 168 -6.54 -10.65 3.11
CA ASP A 168 -6.99 -11.98 2.73
C ASP A 168 -6.42 -12.34 1.35
N PRO A 169 -5.64 -13.45 1.20
CA PRO A 169 -5.09 -13.90 -0.08
C PRO A 169 -6.15 -14.32 -1.10
N ASP A 170 -7.35 -14.68 -0.65
CA ASP A 170 -8.45 -15.12 -1.51
C ASP A 170 -9.43 -13.97 -1.83
N TRP A 171 -9.11 -12.75 -1.39
CA TRP A 171 -9.92 -11.58 -1.68
C TRP A 171 -9.95 -11.27 -3.18
N THR A 172 -11.13 -10.90 -3.66
CA THR A 172 -11.34 -10.43 -5.02
C THR A 172 -12.03 -9.08 -5.02
N ALA A 173 -11.65 -8.22 -5.96
CA ALA A 173 -12.35 -6.98 -6.19
C ALA A 173 -13.81 -7.28 -6.60
N ARG A 174 -14.77 -6.58 -6.00
CA ARG A 174 -16.20 -6.74 -6.30
C ARG A 174 -16.54 -6.40 -7.76
N CYS A 175 -15.82 -5.45 -8.33
CA CYS A 175 -16.03 -5.01 -9.69
C CYS A 175 -15.22 -5.89 -10.65
N ASP A 176 -15.89 -6.54 -11.60
CA ASP A 176 -15.22 -7.07 -12.78
C ASP A 176 -15.21 -6.05 -13.90
N TRP A 177 -14.03 -5.53 -14.22
CA TRP A 177 -13.86 -4.75 -15.46
C TRP A 177 -13.90 -5.65 -16.69
N ASP A 178 -13.85 -6.98 -16.52
CA ASP A 178 -13.79 -7.97 -17.60
C ASP A 178 -15.17 -8.44 -18.10
N GLU A 179 -16.27 -7.72 -17.82
CA GLU A 179 -17.59 -8.01 -18.41
C GLU A 179 -18.15 -6.87 -19.28
N SER A 180 -17.37 -6.49 -20.28
CA SER A 180 -17.95 -5.91 -21.50
C SER A 180 -17.17 -6.41 -22.71
N ASP A 181 -17.83 -7.29 -23.48
CA ASP A 181 -17.47 -7.68 -24.85
C ASP A 181 -17.06 -6.48 -25.73
#